data_AF-A0A4Z2IPT8-F1
#
_entry.id   AF-A0A4Z2IPT8-F1
#
_cell.length_a   1.000
_cell.length_b   1.000
_cell.length_c   1.000
_cell.angle_alpha   90.00
_cell.angle_beta   90.00
_cell.angle_gamma   90.00
#
_symmetry.space_group_name_H-M   'P 1'
#
loop_
_entity.id
_entity.type
_entity.pdbx_description
1 polymer ?
#
loop_
_entity_poly.entity_id
_entity_poly.type
_entity_poly.pdbx_seq_one_letter_code
_entity_poly.pdbx_strand_id
1 'polypeptide(L)'
;MQALNESASRLFCSGEETNVEEGVAIMDEAVIPCLHLMSRDSALSQEDRDAMESIRSHWCCCLGQDMDDSLQVKLGEFLPRVLDGSAETVVLKDPPKVHVNQAHDLCSRLAAVMESIHSTSIVSVK
;
A
#
# COMPACT_ATOMS: atom_id res chain seq x y z
N MET A 1 1.17 -1.23 -4.33
CA MET A 1 0.75 -0.28 -3.27
C MET A 1 -0.75 0.02 -3.32
N GLN A 2 -1.31 0.40 -4.47
CA GLN A 2 -2.73 0.75 -4.63
C GLN A 2 -3.73 -0.26 -4.04
N ALA A 3 -3.62 -1.55 -4.39
CA ALA A 3 -4.52 -2.57 -3.85
C ALA A 3 -4.49 -2.69 -2.30
N LEU A 4 -3.32 -2.46 -1.70
CA LEU A 4 -3.19 -2.48 -0.23
C LEU A 4 -3.85 -1.24 0.39
N ASN A 5 -3.67 -0.08 -0.24
CA ASN A 5 -4.33 1.16 0.16
C ASN A 5 -5.86 1.06 0.03
N GLU A 6 -6.37 0.48 -1.07
CA GLU A 6 -7.79 0.22 -1.27
C GLU A 6 -8.35 -0.70 -0.19
N SER A 7 -7.62 -1.76 0.18
CA SER A 7 -8.01 -2.65 1.27
C SER A 7 -8.07 -1.90 2.60
N ALA A 8 -7.04 -1.11 2.92
CA ALA A 8 -6.99 -0.29 4.13
C ALA A 8 -8.15 0.71 4.19
N SER A 9 -8.44 1.40 3.09
CA SER A 9 -9.57 2.32 3.00
C SER A 9 -10.90 1.61 3.18
N ARG A 10 -11.11 0.44 2.58
CA ARG A 10 -12.36 -0.31 2.74
C ARG A 10 -12.57 -0.77 4.18
N LEU A 11 -11.50 -1.25 4.83
CA LEU A 11 -11.53 -1.65 6.23
C LEU A 11 -11.82 -0.44 7.14
N PHE A 12 -11.14 0.68 6.92
CA PHE A 12 -11.34 1.92 7.64
C PHE A 12 -12.76 2.48 7.50
N CYS A 13 -13.28 2.55 6.27
CA CYS A 13 -14.62 3.07 5.99
C CYS A 13 -15.75 2.13 6.41
N SER A 14 -15.45 0.91 6.87
CA SER A 14 -16.48 -0.01 7.38
C SER A 14 -17.09 0.45 8.71
N GLY A 15 -16.36 1.26 9.49
CA GLY A 15 -16.77 1.71 10.82
C GLY A 15 -16.72 0.64 11.92
N GLU A 16 -16.51 -0.63 11.56
CA GLU A 16 -16.34 -1.72 12.53
C GLU A 16 -14.97 -1.58 13.22
N GLU A 17 -14.95 -1.54 14.55
CA GLU A 17 -13.75 -1.27 15.35
C GLU A 17 -12.53 -2.11 14.95
N THR A 18 -12.72 -3.42 14.79
CA THR A 18 -11.68 -4.39 14.39
C THR A 18 -11.14 -4.11 12.98
N ASN A 19 -12.01 -3.83 12.03
CA ASN A 19 -11.61 -3.49 10.66
C ASN A 19 -10.91 -2.14 10.63
N VAL A 20 -11.38 -1.16 11.39
CA VAL A 20 -10.74 0.16 11.48
C VAL A 20 -9.33 0.02 12.04
N GLU A 21 -9.13 -0.79 13.09
CA GLU A 21 -7.81 -1.10 13.62
C GLU A 21 -6.90 -1.80 12.61
N GLU A 22 -7.42 -2.79 11.87
CA GLU A 22 -6.66 -3.46 10.82
C GLU A 22 -6.29 -2.50 9.67
N GLY A 23 -7.22 -1.64 9.25
CA GLY A 23 -6.98 -0.61 8.25
C GLY A 23 -5.89 0.38 8.67
N VAL A 24 -5.94 0.85 9.92
CA VAL A 24 -4.90 1.73 10.49
C VAL A 24 -3.55 1.00 10.58
N ALA A 25 -3.53 -0.26 11.00
CA ALA A 25 -2.29 -1.05 11.03
C ALA A 25 -1.66 -1.20 9.63
N ILE A 26 -2.46 -1.45 8.60
CA ILE A 26 -1.97 -1.49 7.20
C ILE A 26 -1.38 -0.14 6.78
N MET A 27 -2.02 0.97 7.17
CA MET A 27 -1.52 2.31 6.89
C MET A 27 -0.16 2.55 7.54
N ASP A 28 -0.04 2.26 8.82
CA ASP A 28 1.16 2.51 9.62
C ASP A 28 2.34 1.62 9.24
N GLU A 29 2.07 0.36 8.94
CA GLU A 29 3.12 -0.64 8.75
C GLU A 29 3.57 -0.76 7.30
N ALA A 30 2.73 -0.35 6.34
CA ALA A 30 2.99 -0.57 4.93
C ALA A 30 2.76 0.67 4.07
N VAL A 31 1.56 1.26 4.05
CA VAL A 31 1.25 2.33 3.07
C VAL A 31 2.09 3.58 3.31
N ILE A 32 2.09 4.11 4.54
CA ILE A 32 2.84 5.32 4.91
C ILE A 32 4.36 5.11 4.73
N PRO A 33 4.97 4.03 5.25
CA PRO A 33 6.39 3.78 5.03
C PRO A 33 6.76 3.66 3.55
N CYS A 34 5.91 3.04 2.72
CA CYS A 34 6.16 2.94 1.28
C CYS A 34 6.05 4.31 0.59
N LEU A 35 5.08 5.15 0.95
CA LEU A 35 4.98 6.51 0.42
C LEU A 35 6.24 7.31 0.73
N HIS A 36 6.74 7.25 1.96
CA HIS A 36 7.97 7.94 2.37
C HIS A 36 9.20 7.40 1.65
N LEU A 37 9.30 6.08 1.50
CA LEU A 37 10.41 5.44 0.78
C LEU A 37 10.44 5.89 -0.69
N MET A 38 9.30 5.83 -1.36
CA MET A 38 9.17 6.21 -2.76
C MET A 38 9.40 7.71 -2.96
N SER A 39 8.93 8.57 -2.05
CA SER A 39 9.17 10.03 -2.13
C SER A 39 10.64 10.43 -2.17
N ARG A 40 11.55 9.56 -1.72
CA ARG A 40 13.00 9.81 -1.76
C ARG A 40 13.65 9.42 -3.08
N ASP A 41 12.96 8.63 -3.90
CA ASP A 41 13.50 8.15 -5.16
C ASP A 41 13.29 9.17 -6.28
N SER A 42 14.38 9.87 -6.63
CA SER A 42 14.37 10.85 -7.71
C SER A 42 14.15 10.22 -9.10
N ALA A 43 14.30 8.90 -9.23
CA ALA A 43 14.15 8.17 -10.49
C ALA A 43 12.75 7.55 -10.66
N LEU A 44 11.79 7.84 -9.77
CA LEU A 44 10.41 7.38 -9.93
C LEU A 44 9.85 7.74 -11.31
N SER A 45 9.02 6.85 -11.84
CA SER A 45 8.23 7.14 -13.03
C SER A 45 7.15 8.18 -12.73
N GLN A 46 6.59 8.81 -13.78
CA GLN A 46 5.44 9.70 -13.59
C GLN A 46 4.21 8.92 -13.10
N GLU A 47 4.02 7.70 -13.59
CA GLU A 47 2.92 6.82 -13.17
C GLU A 47 2.98 6.52 -11.66
N ASP A 48 4.17 6.23 -11.13
CA ASP A 48 4.36 6.00 -9.70
C ASP A 48 4.05 7.25 -8.88
N ARG A 49 4.49 8.43 -9.36
CA ARG A 49 4.17 9.72 -8.70
C ARG A 49 2.67 9.98 -8.69
N ASP A 50 1.99 9.76 -9.80
CA ASP A 50 0.53 9.95 -9.91
C ASP A 50 -0.22 8.96 -9.02
N ALA A 51 0.24 7.71 -8.92
CA ALA A 51 -0.32 6.71 -8.02
C ALA A 51 -0.16 7.11 -6.54
N MET A 52 1.00 7.63 -6.15
CA MET A 52 1.22 8.15 -4.79
C MET A 52 0.32 9.34 -4.49
N GLU A 53 0.17 10.26 -5.45
CA GLU A 53 -0.68 11.44 -5.26
C GLU A 53 -2.17 11.08 -5.21
N SER A 54 -2.60 10.07 -5.97
CA SER A 54 -3.95 9.51 -5.87
C SER A 54 -4.24 8.98 -4.46
N ILE A 55 -3.26 8.30 -3.84
CA ILE A 55 -3.39 7.81 -2.45
C ILE A 55 -3.49 8.97 -1.47
N ARG A 56 -2.63 10.00 -1.59
CA ARG A 56 -2.68 11.19 -0.73
C ARG A 56 -4.01 11.93 -0.85
N SER A 57 -4.44 12.15 -2.08
CA SER A 57 -5.70 12.81 -2.40
C SER A 57 -6.89 12.04 -1.83
N HIS A 58 -6.90 10.72 -1.95
CA HIS A 58 -7.95 9.85 -1.41
C HIS A 58 -8.15 10.07 0.09
N TRP A 59 -7.09 9.95 0.88
CA TRP A 59 -7.17 10.11 2.34
C TRP A 59 -7.46 11.55 2.77
N CYS A 60 -6.97 12.54 2.01
CA CYS A 60 -7.30 13.94 2.25
C CYS A 60 -8.80 14.21 2.01
N CYS A 61 -9.38 13.64 0.95
CA CYS A 61 -10.80 13.75 0.64
C CYS A 61 -11.70 13.15 1.73
N CYS A 62 -11.22 12.15 2.47
CA CYS A 62 -11.98 11.58 3.59
C CYS A 62 -12.32 12.64 4.65
N LEU A 63 -11.49 13.67 4.88
CA LEU A 63 -11.82 14.75 5.85
C LEU A 63 -13.11 15.51 5.53
N GLY A 64 -13.52 15.54 4.27
CA GLY A 64 -14.76 16.20 3.84
C GLY A 64 -15.98 15.28 3.83
N GLN A 65 -15.82 14.00 4.18
CA GLN A 65 -16.89 13.02 4.23
C GLN A 65 -17.51 12.98 5.63
N ASP A 66 -18.82 12.68 5.67
CA ASP A 66 -19.52 12.42 6.93
C ASP A 66 -19.02 11.10 7.52
N MET A 67 -18.53 11.15 8.76
CA MET A 67 -18.02 9.97 9.49
C MET A 67 -18.16 10.16 10.99
N ASP A 68 -18.15 9.06 11.74
CA ASP A 68 -18.16 9.10 13.20
C ASP A 68 -16.94 9.84 13.76
N ASP A 69 -17.14 10.58 14.85
CA ASP A 69 -16.09 11.35 15.53
C ASP A 69 -14.84 10.50 15.83
N SER A 70 -15.05 9.24 16.25
CA SER A 70 -13.96 8.31 16.55
C SER A 70 -13.12 7.96 15.33
N LEU A 71 -13.74 7.87 14.15
CA LEU A 71 -13.07 7.60 12.89
C LEU A 71 -12.34 8.85 12.40
N GLN A 72 -12.95 10.02 12.57
CA GLN A 72 -12.33 11.30 12.23
C GLN A 72 -11.05 11.55 13.04
N VAL A 73 -11.06 11.22 14.33
CA VAL A 73 -9.86 11.28 15.18
C VAL A 73 -8.76 10.38 14.63
N LYS A 74 -9.05 9.10 14.37
CA LYS A 74 -8.07 8.15 13.81
C LYS A 74 -7.51 8.61 12.46
N LEU A 75 -8.36 9.14 11.57
CA LEU A 75 -7.91 9.72 10.30
C LEU A 75 -6.95 10.89 10.55
N GLY A 76 -7.30 11.80 11.46
CA GLY A 76 -6.47 12.94 11.83
C GLY A 76 -5.11 12.57 12.40
N GLU A 77 -4.98 11.40 13.06
CA GLU A 77 -3.72 10.93 13.64
C GLU A 77 -2.69 10.48 12.60
N PHE A 78 -3.12 9.80 11.52
CA PHE A 78 -2.19 9.29 10.51
C PHE A 78 -2.10 10.18 9.25
N LEU A 79 -3.12 10.98 8.95
CA LEU A 79 -3.16 11.78 7.72
C LEU A 79 -1.95 12.73 7.55
N PRO A 80 -1.45 13.42 8.60
CA PRO A 80 -0.24 14.25 8.46
C PRO A 80 0.95 13.45 7.92
N ARG A 81 1.08 12.17 8.31
CA ARG A 81 2.15 11.28 7.84
C ARG A 81 1.93 10.82 6.41
N VAL A 82 0.69 10.65 5.96
CA VAL A 82 0.37 10.34 4.54
C VAL A 82 0.78 11.50 3.63
N LEU A 83 0.56 12.74 4.08
CA LEU A 83 0.83 13.95 3.31
C LEU A 83 2.29 14.42 3.39
N ASP A 84 3.04 13.93 4.37
CA ASP A 84 4.45 14.29 4.53
C ASP A 84 5.32 13.70 3.40
N GLY A 85 5.67 14.56 2.44
CA GLY A 85 6.62 14.24 1.38
C GLY A 85 8.09 14.41 1.78
N SER A 86 8.36 14.89 3.00
CA SER A 86 9.70 15.27 3.48
C SER A 86 10.28 14.32 4.53
N ALA A 87 9.53 13.29 4.93
CA ALA A 87 9.84 12.42 6.06
C ALA A 87 11.33 11.99 6.09
N GLU A 88 12.08 12.54 7.04
CA GLU A 88 13.52 12.29 7.21
C GLU A 88 13.83 10.87 7.71
N THR A 89 12.86 10.19 8.34
CA THR A 89 13.03 8.82 8.85
C THR A 89 11.92 7.90 8.34
N VAL A 90 12.28 6.88 7.56
CA VAL A 90 11.39 5.76 7.21
C VAL A 90 11.74 4.59 8.10
N VAL A 91 10.78 4.10 8.87
CA VAL A 91 10.94 2.87 9.66
C VAL A 91 10.23 1.74 8.92
N LEU A 92 11.00 0.77 8.43
CA LEU A 92 10.49 -0.43 7.77
C LEU A 92 10.59 -1.61 8.72
N LYS A 93 9.65 -2.55 8.61
CA LYS A 93 9.78 -3.86 9.24
C LYS A 93 10.97 -4.62 8.65
N ASP A 94 11.52 -5.55 9.43
CA ASP A 94 12.57 -6.43 8.94
C ASP A 94 12.15 -7.16 7.66
N PRO A 95 13.06 -7.33 6.68
CA PRO A 95 12.77 -8.11 5.49
C PRO A 95 12.28 -9.51 5.87
N PRO A 96 11.26 -10.04 5.16
CA PRO A 96 10.78 -11.38 5.43
C PRO A 96 11.90 -12.42 5.23
N LYS A 97 11.96 -13.41 6.13
CA LYS A 97 12.96 -14.47 6.05
C LYS A 97 12.73 -15.32 4.80
N VAL A 98 13.74 -15.40 3.93
CA VAL A 98 13.72 -16.25 2.75
C VAL A 98 14.16 -17.65 3.15
N HIS A 99 13.22 -18.60 3.12
CA HIS A 99 13.51 -20.01 3.35
C HIS A 99 13.98 -20.63 2.03
N VAL A 100 15.27 -20.92 1.93
CA VAL A 100 15.84 -21.63 0.78
C VAL A 100 15.78 -23.12 1.09
N ASN A 101 14.73 -23.79 0.63
CA ASN A 101 14.56 -25.22 0.89
C ASN A 101 15.56 -26.05 0.07
N GLN A 102 15.70 -25.82 -1.25
CA GLN A 102 16.72 -26.42 -2.15
C GLN A 102 16.88 -25.58 -3.44
N ALA A 103 18.02 -25.67 -4.14
CA ALA A 103 18.29 -24.88 -5.36
C ALA A 103 17.29 -25.13 -6.51
N HIS A 104 16.78 -26.36 -6.64
CA HIS A 104 15.79 -26.71 -7.68
C HIS A 104 14.40 -26.09 -7.43
N ASP A 105 14.06 -25.74 -6.18
CA ASP A 105 12.77 -25.13 -5.83
C ASP A 105 12.62 -23.74 -6.45
N LEU A 106 13.70 -22.97 -6.54
CA LEU A 106 13.65 -21.60 -7.07
C LEU A 106 13.28 -21.58 -8.55
N CYS A 107 13.95 -22.40 -9.37
CA CYS A 107 13.69 -22.44 -10.81
C CYS A 107 12.25 -22.90 -11.11
N SER A 108 11.78 -23.94 -10.42
CA SER A 108 10.41 -24.43 -10.58
C SER A 108 9.37 -23.39 -10.17
N ARG A 109 9.57 -22.71 -9.03
CA ARG A 109 8.66 -21.66 -8.57
C ARG A 109 8.66 -20.44 -9.49
N LEU A 110 9.83 -20.06 -10.02
CA LEU A 110 9.92 -18.98 -10.99
C LEU A 110 9.17 -19.33 -12.28
N ALA A 111 9.36 -20.54 -12.82
CA ALA A 111 8.65 -21.00 -14.01
C ALA A 111 7.13 -20.98 -13.80
N ALA A 112 6.65 -21.48 -12.66
CA ALA A 112 5.23 -21.47 -12.32
C ALA A 112 4.64 -20.06 -12.25
N VAL A 113 5.37 -19.09 -11.68
CA VAL A 113 4.93 -17.68 -11.64
C VAL A 113 4.86 -17.09 -13.05
N MET A 114 5.87 -17.33 -13.89
CA MET A 114 5.88 -16.83 -15.26
C MET A 114 4.75 -17.42 -16.11
N GLU A 115 4.48 -18.72 -15.99
CA GLU A 115 3.36 -19.38 -16.66
C GLU A 115 2.01 -18.80 -16.19
N SER A 116 1.85 -18.55 -14.89
CA SER A 116 0.65 -17.92 -14.35
C SER A 116 0.42 -16.53 -14.94
N ILE A 117 1.45 -15.70 -15.01
CA ILE A 117 1.35 -14.35 -15.60
C ILE A 117 0.94 -14.43 -17.08
N HIS A 118 1.60 -15.29 -17.86
CA HIS A 118 1.25 -15.50 -19.28
C HIS A 118 -0.19 -15.99 -19.47
N SER A 119 -0.68 -16.89 -18.61
CA SER A 119 -2.06 -17.40 -18.70
C SER A 119 -3.12 -16.34 -18.40
N THR A 120 -2.79 -15.32 -17.61
CA THR A 120 -3.68 -14.20 -17.28
C THR A 120 -3.65 -13.06 -18.30
N SER A 121 -2.64 -13.01 -19.17
CA SER A 121 -2.60 -12.08 -20.29
C SER A 121 -3.56 -12.56 -21.38
N ILE A 122 -4.76 -11.97 -21.44
CA ILE A 122 -5.69 -12.13 -22.56
C ILE A 122 -4.95 -11.65 -23.82
N VAL A 123 -4.48 -12.59 -24.64
CA VAL A 123 -3.94 -12.30 -25.96
C VAL A 123 -5.12 -11.92 -26.86
N SER A 124 -5.39 -10.63 -27.02
CA SER A 124 -6.19 -10.16 -28.16
C SER A 124 -5.34 -10.25 -29.42
N VAL A 125 -5.50 -11.35 -30.15
CA VAL A 125 -4.98 -11.47 -31.52
C VAL A 125 -5.85 -10.60 -32.42
N LYS A 126 -5.22 -9.68 -33.16
CA LYS A 126 -5.88 -8.83 -34.15
C LYS A 126 -5.86 -9.50 -35.52
#